data_AF-A0A1C5M1Y5-F1
#
_entry.id   AF-A0A1C5M1Y5-F1
#
_cell.length_a   1.000
_cell.length_b   1.000
_cell.length_c   1.000
_cell.angle_alpha   90.00
_cell.angle_beta   90.00
_cell.angle_gamma   90.00
#
_symmetry.space_group_name_H-M   'P 1'
#
loop_
_entity.id
_entity.type
_entity.pdbx_description
1 polymer ?
#
loop_
_entity_poly.entity_id
_entity_poly.type
_entity_poly.pdbx_seq_one_letter_code
_entity_poly.pdbx_strand_id
1 'polypeptide(L)'
;MTTRQISETIEDIYGFEASESFISDVTDKILPQIEDWQNRPLDEVYPILYIDAIHYSVRDNGIIRKLAAYVILGIHTEGKKEVLTITIGDNESAKYWLSVLNELKNRGVKDIPIICADGLTGIKEAIATAFPKTEY
;
A
#
# COMPACT_ATOMS: atom_id res chain seq x y z
N MET A 1 2.04 -19.39 2.48
CA MET A 1 1.24 -20.53 2.96
C MET A 1 -0.23 -20.13 2.89
N THR A 2 -1.11 -21.01 2.46
CA THR A 2 -2.57 -20.80 2.55
C THR A 2 -3.07 -21.10 3.96
N THR A 3 -4.31 -20.69 4.28
CA THR A 3 -5.00 -21.04 5.54
C THR A 3 -5.00 -22.56 5.76
N ARG A 4 -5.29 -23.34 4.73
CA ARG A 4 -5.23 -24.81 4.79
C ARG A 4 -3.82 -25.34 5.09
N GLN A 5 -2.79 -24.80 4.45
CA GLN A 5 -1.41 -25.21 4.73
C GLN A 5 -0.99 -24.89 6.16
N ILE A 6 -1.46 -23.76 6.72
CA ILE A 6 -1.20 -23.41 8.13
C ILE A 6 -1.91 -24.39 9.05
N SER A 7 -3.17 -24.74 8.77
CA SER A 7 -3.94 -25.75 9.51
C SER A 7 -3.22 -27.10 9.55
N GLU A 8 -2.84 -27.62 8.37
CA GLU A 8 -2.08 -28.87 8.21
C GLU A 8 -0.76 -28.83 9.00
N THR A 9 -0.02 -27.71 8.92
CA THR A 9 1.26 -27.54 9.63
C THR A 9 1.08 -27.50 11.16
N ILE A 10 0.00 -26.89 11.65
CA ILE A 10 -0.29 -26.82 13.09
C ILE A 10 -0.63 -28.21 13.63
N GLU A 11 -1.44 -28.98 12.91
CA GLU A 11 -1.76 -30.36 13.29
C GLU A 11 -0.50 -31.24 13.31
N ASP A 12 0.33 -31.16 12.27
CA ASP A 12 1.55 -31.96 12.13
C ASP A 12 2.59 -31.70 13.23
N ILE A 13 2.82 -30.42 13.58
CA ILE A 13 3.88 -30.02 14.51
C ILE A 13 3.38 -30.00 15.96
N TYR A 14 2.15 -29.52 16.18
CA TYR A 14 1.62 -29.24 17.51
C TYR A 14 0.53 -30.20 17.97
N GLY A 15 0.00 -31.08 17.09
CA GLY A 15 -0.91 -32.15 17.45
C GLY A 15 -2.33 -31.71 17.80
N PHE A 16 -2.72 -30.48 17.44
CA PHE A 16 -4.09 -29.98 17.60
C PHE A 16 -4.61 -29.36 16.31
N GLU A 17 -5.92 -29.39 16.12
CA GLU A 17 -6.56 -28.86 14.91
C GLU A 17 -6.83 -27.35 15.04
N ALA A 18 -6.50 -26.60 13.99
CA ALA A 18 -6.85 -25.19 13.85
C ALA A 18 -7.58 -25.01 12.52
N SER A 19 -8.85 -24.61 12.55
CA SER A 19 -9.64 -24.44 11.31
C SER A 19 -9.14 -23.24 10.48
N GLU A 20 -9.38 -23.29 9.16
CA GLU A 20 -9.06 -22.18 8.26
C GLU A 20 -9.78 -20.87 8.65
N SER A 21 -10.99 -20.97 9.20
CA SER A 21 -11.74 -19.83 9.74
C SER A 21 -11.06 -19.25 10.97
N PHE A 22 -10.62 -20.10 11.90
CA PHE A 22 -9.91 -19.65 13.09
C PHE A 22 -8.59 -18.94 12.73
N ILE A 23 -7.88 -19.44 11.72
CA ILE A 23 -6.65 -18.80 11.22
C ILE A 23 -6.97 -17.43 10.63
N SER A 24 -8.04 -17.31 9.86
CA SER A 24 -8.50 -16.01 9.34
C SER A 24 -8.84 -15.04 10.48
N ASP A 25 -9.61 -15.48 11.49
CA ASP A 25 -9.97 -14.69 12.66
C ASP A 25 -8.75 -14.21 13.46
N VAL A 26 -7.71 -15.04 13.55
CA VAL A 26 -6.43 -14.66 14.18
C VAL A 26 -5.70 -13.61 13.34
N THR A 27 -5.73 -13.73 12.02
CA THR A 27 -5.10 -12.77 11.11
C THR A 27 -5.84 -11.42 11.13
N ASP A 28 -7.17 -11.42 11.29
CA ASP A 28 -7.94 -10.18 11.39
C ASP A 28 -7.59 -9.35 12.63
N LYS A 29 -6.98 -9.95 13.66
CA LYS A 29 -6.53 -9.22 14.85
C LYS A 29 -5.43 -8.19 14.56
N ILE A 30 -4.73 -8.29 13.43
CA ILE A 30 -3.71 -7.31 13.03
C ILE A 30 -4.28 -6.17 12.18
N LEU A 31 -5.58 -6.18 11.83
CA LEU A 31 -6.20 -5.09 11.06
C LEU A 31 -6.01 -3.71 11.70
N PRO A 32 -6.19 -3.52 13.03
CA PRO A 32 -5.92 -2.22 13.66
C PRO A 32 -4.45 -1.79 13.53
N GLN A 33 -3.50 -2.73 13.57
CA GLN A 33 -2.08 -2.43 13.40
C GLN A 33 -1.75 -2.00 11.96
N ILE A 34 -2.48 -2.55 10.98
CA ILE A 34 -2.38 -2.11 9.58
C ILE A 34 -2.89 -0.67 9.46
N GLU A 35 -4.02 -0.34 10.06
CA GLU A 35 -4.55 1.03 10.07
C GLU A 35 -3.59 2.01 10.76
N ASP A 36 -3.04 1.64 11.91
CA ASP A 36 -2.03 2.44 12.62
C ASP A 36 -0.79 2.66 11.74
N TRP A 37 -0.32 1.61 11.06
CA TRP A 37 0.82 1.68 10.16
C TRP A 37 0.55 2.56 8.93
N GLN A 38 -0.66 2.50 8.37
CA GLN A 38 -1.10 3.34 7.25
C GLN A 38 -1.23 4.81 7.64
N ASN A 39 -1.52 5.11 8.91
CA ASN A 39 -1.67 6.47 9.43
C ASN A 39 -0.42 6.99 10.17
N ARG A 40 0.65 6.19 10.25
CA ARG A 40 1.88 6.59 10.98
C ARG A 40 2.45 7.89 10.41
N PRO A 41 3.04 8.76 11.25
CA PRO A 41 3.73 9.97 10.79
C PRO A 41 4.90 9.60 9.87
N LEU A 42 5.15 10.45 8.89
CA LEU A 42 6.21 10.32 7.90
C LEU A 42 7.20 11.48 8.03
N ASP A 43 8.43 11.26 7.59
CA ASP A 43 9.44 12.32 7.47
C ASP A 43 8.99 13.47 6.57
N GLU A 44 9.55 14.66 6.82
CA GLU A 44 9.17 15.86 6.08
C GLU A 44 9.62 15.84 4.62
N VAL A 45 10.71 15.13 4.30
CA VAL A 45 11.32 15.14 2.97
C VAL A 45 11.74 13.73 2.54
N TYR A 46 11.29 13.33 1.36
CA TYR A 46 11.72 12.10 0.69
C TYR A 46 12.39 12.45 -0.64
N PRO A 47 13.74 12.44 -0.74
CA PRO A 47 14.46 12.77 -1.97
C PRO A 47 13.96 12.05 -3.22
N ILE A 48 13.59 10.78 -3.10
CA ILE A 48 13.09 9.95 -4.20
C ILE A 48 11.90 9.13 -3.71
N LEU A 49 10.84 9.09 -4.51
CA LEU A 49 9.66 8.26 -4.27
C LEU A 49 9.36 7.43 -5.51
N TYR A 50 9.13 6.13 -5.32
CA TYR A 50 8.75 5.19 -6.36
C TYR A 50 7.29 4.77 -6.17
N ILE A 51 6.57 4.64 -7.26
CA ILE A 51 5.22 4.09 -7.28
C ILE A 51 5.20 2.92 -8.25
N ASP A 52 4.85 1.75 -7.74
CA ASP A 52 4.72 0.51 -8.52
C ASP A 52 3.35 -0.11 -8.27
N ALA A 53 2.87 -0.90 -9.24
CA ALA A 53 1.54 -1.48 -9.24
C ALA A 53 1.60 -3.00 -9.40
N ILE A 54 0.96 -3.71 -8.47
CA ILE A 54 0.79 -5.17 -8.55
C ILE A 54 -0.69 -5.49 -8.77
N HIS A 55 -0.99 -6.21 -9.83
CA HIS A 55 -2.37 -6.58 -10.17
C HIS A 55 -2.79 -7.89 -9.50
N TYR A 56 -3.92 -7.84 -8.79
CA TYR A 56 -4.51 -8.99 -8.12
C TYR A 56 -5.93 -9.26 -8.63
N SER A 57 -6.27 -10.55 -8.76
CA SER A 57 -7.64 -10.98 -9.02
C SER A 57 -8.37 -11.13 -7.69
N VAL A 58 -9.32 -10.24 -7.42
CA VAL A 58 -10.12 -10.22 -6.20
C VAL A 58 -11.55 -10.61 -6.53
N ARG A 59 -12.15 -11.46 -5.71
CA ARG A 59 -13.57 -11.79 -5.82
C ARG A 59 -14.35 -10.78 -4.98
N ASP A 60 -15.16 -9.97 -5.64
CA ASP A 60 -16.07 -9.01 -5.01
C ASP A 60 -17.50 -9.32 -5.44
N ASN A 61 -18.38 -9.59 -4.47
CA ASN A 61 -19.80 -9.92 -4.70
C ASN A 61 -20.03 -11.02 -5.76
N GLY A 62 -19.15 -12.04 -5.79
CA GLY A 62 -19.22 -13.16 -6.73
C GLY A 62 -18.63 -12.88 -8.12
N ILE A 63 -18.20 -11.65 -8.40
CA ILE A 63 -17.54 -11.25 -9.66
C ILE A 63 -16.03 -11.16 -9.41
N ILE A 64 -15.23 -11.73 -10.30
CA ILE A 64 -13.77 -11.58 -10.25
C ILE A 64 -13.40 -10.25 -10.93
N ARG A 65 -12.80 -9.34 -10.17
CA ARG A 65 -12.26 -8.07 -10.66
C ARG A 65 -10.75 -8.09 -10.57
N LYS A 66 -10.08 -7.44 -11.52
CA LYS A 66 -8.65 -7.15 -11.41
C LYS A 66 -8.49 -5.81 -10.73
N LEU A 67 -7.86 -5.78 -9.57
CA LEU A 67 -7.52 -4.57 -8.82
C LEU A 67 -6.01 -4.37 -8.86
N ALA A 68 -5.58 -3.11 -8.85
CA ALA A 68 -4.18 -2.75 -8.74
C ALA A 68 -3.89 -2.33 -7.28
N ALA A 69 -2.91 -2.98 -6.67
CA ALA A 69 -2.32 -2.54 -5.41
C ALA A 69 -1.11 -1.68 -5.74
N TYR A 70 -1.18 -0.39 -5.43
CA TYR A 70 -0.09 0.55 -5.62
C TYR A 70 0.75 0.62 -4.35
N VAL A 71 2.04 0.34 -4.50
CA VAL A 71 3.04 0.41 -3.44
C VAL A 71 3.82 1.71 -3.62
N ILE A 72 3.79 2.56 -2.59
CA ILE A 72 4.56 3.80 -2.56
C ILE A 72 5.77 3.62 -1.67
N LEU A 73 6.95 3.64 -2.28
CA LEU A 73 8.24 3.47 -1.62
C LEU A 73 9.01 4.79 -1.60
N GLY A 74 9.37 5.28 -0.42
CA GLY A 74 10.21 6.46 -0.25
C GLY A 74 11.66 6.08 0.08
N ILE A 75 12.61 6.90 -0.35
CA ILE A 75 13.95 6.95 0.20
C ILE A 75 14.03 8.18 1.09
N HIS A 76 14.32 8.00 2.38
CA HIS A 76 14.43 9.13 3.31
C HIS A 76 15.80 9.82 3.19
N THR A 77 16.00 10.93 3.90
CA THR A 77 17.23 11.76 3.80
C THR A 77 18.52 11.05 4.23
N GLU A 78 18.47 10.09 5.17
CA GLU A 78 19.62 9.22 5.49
C GLU A 78 19.80 8.00 4.55
N GLY A 79 19.05 7.93 3.43
CA GLY A 79 19.25 6.94 2.37
C GLY A 79 18.64 5.55 2.60
N LYS A 80 17.82 5.32 3.63
CA LYS A 80 17.10 4.04 3.77
C LYS A 80 15.77 4.10 3.03
N LYS A 81 15.37 2.93 2.54
CA LYS A 81 14.11 2.71 1.83
C LYS A 81 13.04 2.34 2.83
N GLU A 82 11.84 2.88 2.66
CA GLU A 82 10.68 2.45 3.42
C GLU A 82 9.40 2.52 2.57
N VAL A 83 8.45 1.63 2.86
CA VAL A 83 7.12 1.67 2.26
C VAL A 83 6.27 2.67 3.02
N LEU A 84 5.83 3.73 2.34
CA LEU A 84 5.06 4.82 2.93
C LEU A 84 3.58 4.43 3.03
N THR A 85 3.04 3.84 1.99
CA THR A 85 1.66 3.35 1.95
C THR A 85 1.50 2.26 0.88
N ILE A 86 0.44 1.46 1.06
CA ILE A 86 -0.09 0.55 0.05
C ILE A 86 -1.56 0.90 -0.10
N THR A 87 -1.98 1.23 -1.31
CA THR A 87 -3.36 1.60 -1.62
C THR A 87 -3.90 0.72 -2.73
N ILE A 88 -5.18 0.37 -2.63
CA ILE A 88 -5.88 -0.44 -3.64
C ILE A 88 -6.69 0.53 -4.48
N GLY A 89 -6.34 0.67 -5.75
CA GLY A 89 -7.06 1.53 -6.68
C GLY A 89 -7.98 0.72 -7.59
N ASP A 90 -9.21 1.20 -7.74
CA ASP A 90 -10.18 0.74 -8.75
C ASP A 90 -10.21 1.69 -9.97
N ASN A 91 -9.63 2.90 -9.85
CA ASN A 91 -9.45 3.83 -10.97
C ASN A 91 -8.14 4.64 -10.89
N GLU A 92 -7.45 4.78 -12.02
CA GLU A 92 -6.26 5.63 -12.18
C GLU A 92 -6.67 7.04 -12.63
N SER A 93 -7.42 7.74 -11.80
CA SER A 93 -7.80 9.12 -12.07
C SER A 93 -6.86 10.12 -11.41
N ALA A 94 -6.72 11.32 -11.99
CA ALA A 94 -5.98 12.41 -11.35
C ALA A 94 -6.52 12.76 -9.95
N LYS A 95 -7.83 12.61 -9.74
CA LYS A 95 -8.47 12.82 -8.43
C LYS A 95 -8.03 11.76 -7.42
N TYR A 96 -7.94 10.50 -7.83
CA TYR A 96 -7.45 9.41 -6.99
C TYR A 96 -6.01 9.67 -6.56
N TRP A 97 -5.11 9.94 -7.52
CA TRP A 97 -3.71 10.24 -7.21
C TRP A 97 -3.54 11.46 -6.33
N LEU A 98 -4.34 12.51 -6.54
CA LEU A 98 -4.31 13.69 -5.68
C LEU A 98 -4.73 13.35 -4.25
N SER A 99 -5.70 12.45 -4.05
CA SER A 99 -6.07 11.95 -2.72
C SER A 99 -4.89 11.27 -2.04
N VAL A 100 -4.24 10.34 -2.74
CA VAL A 100 -3.09 9.59 -2.22
C VAL A 100 -1.92 10.52 -1.87
N LEU A 101 -1.60 11.49 -2.73
CA LEU A 101 -0.54 12.47 -2.47
C LEU A 101 -0.89 13.40 -1.28
N ASN A 102 -2.17 13.75 -1.11
CA ASN A 102 -2.61 14.54 0.04
C ASN A 102 -2.57 13.74 1.35
N GLU A 103 -2.82 12.43 1.32
CA GLU A 103 -2.63 11.57 2.50
C GLU A 103 -1.18 11.58 2.98
N LEU A 104 -0.20 11.52 2.06
CA LEU A 104 1.23 11.66 2.40
C LEU A 104 1.51 13.01 3.07
N LYS A 105 0.94 14.10 2.56
CA LYS A 105 1.07 15.43 3.18
C LYS A 105 0.48 15.49 4.57
N ASN A 106 -0.73 14.95 4.74
CA ASN A 106 -1.42 14.93 6.03
C ASN A 106 -0.63 14.14 7.09
N ARG A 107 0.17 13.17 6.64
CA ARG A 107 1.07 12.38 7.50
C ARG A 107 2.43 13.03 7.77
N GLY A 108 2.74 14.18 7.16
CA GLY A 108 3.93 14.97 7.46
C GLY A 108 4.82 15.32 6.27
N VAL A 109 4.60 14.71 5.09
CA VAL A 109 5.46 14.94 3.93
C VAL A 109 5.27 16.35 3.38
N LYS A 110 6.36 17.12 3.32
CA LYS A 110 6.37 18.49 2.81
C LYS A 110 6.97 18.59 1.42
N ASP A 111 7.99 17.80 1.12
CA ASP A 111 8.70 17.88 -0.16
C ASP A 111 9.14 16.51 -0.70
N ILE A 112 9.05 16.36 -2.01
CA ILE A 112 9.40 15.15 -2.75
C ILE A 112 10.09 15.58 -4.05
N PRO A 113 11.43 15.71 -4.08
CA PRO A 113 12.13 16.21 -5.25
C PRO A 113 11.91 15.38 -6.52
N ILE A 114 11.88 14.04 -6.40
CA ILE A 114 11.76 13.13 -7.55
C ILE A 114 10.67 12.09 -7.28
N ILE A 115 9.72 11.95 -8.21
CA ILE A 115 8.76 10.82 -8.23
C ILE A 115 8.99 10.00 -9.50
N CYS A 116 9.24 8.70 -9.34
CA CYS A 116 9.34 7.75 -10.44
C CYS A 116 8.12 6.83 -10.43
N ALA A 117 7.32 6.85 -11.50
CA ALA A 117 6.24 5.90 -11.70
C ALA A 117 6.06 5.60 -13.20
N ASP A 118 5.58 4.40 -13.54
CA ASP A 118 5.36 3.99 -14.93
C ASP A 118 3.88 3.86 -15.27
N GLY A 119 3.47 4.43 -16.40
CA GLY A 119 2.16 4.17 -17.01
C GLY A 119 0.92 4.65 -16.26
N LEU A 120 1.05 5.45 -15.19
CA LEU A 120 -0.08 5.84 -14.34
C LEU A 120 -0.87 7.01 -14.94
N THR A 121 -2.14 6.76 -15.26
CA THR A 121 -3.01 7.79 -15.84
C THR A 121 -3.32 8.89 -14.81
N GLY A 122 -3.23 10.17 -15.20
CA GLY A 122 -3.61 11.29 -14.36
C GLY A 122 -2.62 11.66 -13.23
N ILE A 123 -1.52 10.92 -13.08
CA ILE A 123 -0.59 11.16 -11.98
C ILE A 123 0.18 12.49 -12.13
N LYS A 124 0.52 12.88 -13.36
CA LYS A 124 1.30 14.10 -13.63
C LYS A 124 0.53 15.35 -13.16
N GLU A 125 -0.76 15.39 -13.42
CA GLU A 125 -1.67 16.46 -13.00
C GLU A 125 -1.80 16.51 -11.47
N ALA A 126 -1.87 15.35 -10.83
CA ALA A 126 -1.92 15.24 -9.38
C ALA A 126 -0.61 15.71 -8.73
N ILE A 127 0.55 15.33 -9.29
CA ILE A 127 1.87 15.77 -8.82
C ILE A 127 2.00 17.28 -8.97
N ALA A 128 1.68 17.85 -10.13
CA ALA A 128 1.75 19.30 -10.35
C ALA A 128 0.88 20.10 -9.37
N THR A 129 -0.22 19.50 -8.88
CA THR A 129 -1.12 20.12 -7.89
C THR A 129 -0.60 19.94 -6.46
N ALA A 130 -0.17 18.72 -6.10
CA ALA A 130 0.25 18.40 -4.74
C ALA A 130 1.68 18.87 -4.46
N PHE A 131 2.63 18.52 -5.32
CA PHE A 131 4.04 18.83 -5.14
C PHE A 131 4.58 19.54 -6.40
N PRO A 132 4.29 20.85 -6.57
CA PRO A 132 4.57 21.57 -7.81
C PRO A 132 6.07 21.73 -8.15
N LYS A 133 6.96 21.42 -7.20
CA LYS A 133 8.42 21.47 -7.38
C LYS A 133 9.02 20.09 -7.72
N THR A 134 8.21 19.04 -7.71
CA THR A 134 8.64 17.68 -7.97
C THR A 134 8.93 17.47 -9.45
N GLU A 135 10.03 16.78 -9.73
CA GLU A 135 10.34 16.23 -11.03
C GLU A 135 9.75 14.82 -11.17
N TYR A 136 9.09 14.55 -12.29
CA TYR A 136 8.45 13.27 -12.63
C TYR A 136 8.95 12.74 -13.97
#